data_AF-A0A061HH63-F1
#
_entry.id   AF-A0A061HH63-F1
#
_cell.length_a   1.000
_cell.length_b   1.000
_cell.length_c   1.000
_cell.angle_alpha   90.00
_cell.angle_beta   90.00
_cell.angle_gamma   90.00
#
_symmetry.space_group_name_H-M   'P 1'
#
loop_
_entity.id
_entity.type
_entity.pdbx_description
1 polymer ?
#
loop_
_entity_poly.entity_id
_entity_poly.type
_entity_poly.pdbx_seq_one_letter_code
_entity_poly.pdbx_strand_id
1 'polypeptide(L)'
;MSFQTISEETKVRPDEIEHLIMKALSLGLLRGTIDQVDKIACINWVQPKVLDLKQIDSMRQRLEEWDSTVNSLGNWIEFKGKDVWAA
;
A
#
# COMPACT_ATOMS: atom_id res chain seq x y z
N MET A 1 -7.15 5.56 2.26
CA MET A 1 -8.25 5.01 1.44
C MET A 1 -9.55 5.66 1.92
N SER A 2 -10.37 6.24 1.03
CA SER A 2 -11.59 6.96 1.46
C SER A 2 -12.73 5.99 1.81
N PHE A 3 -13.64 6.40 2.69
CA PHE A 3 -14.82 5.59 3.04
C PHE A 3 -15.72 5.36 1.83
N GLN A 4 -15.78 6.32 0.90
CA GLN A 4 -16.55 6.21 -0.33
C GLN A 4 -16.05 5.04 -1.19
N THR A 5 -14.75 4.97 -1.44
CA THR A 5 -14.15 3.86 -2.21
C THR A 5 -14.40 2.51 -1.51
N ILE A 6 -14.28 2.45 -0.18
CA ILE A 6 -14.55 1.22 0.56
C ILE A 6 -16.02 0.81 0.43
N SER A 7 -16.96 1.78 0.48
CA SER A 7 -18.39 1.53 0.31
C SER A 7 -18.72 1.00 -1.08
N GLU A 8 -18.15 1.57 -2.13
CA GLU A 8 -18.35 1.14 -3.51
C GLU A 8 -17.84 -0.29 -3.73
N GLU A 9 -16.64 -0.60 -3.23
CA GLU A 9 -16.00 -1.91 -3.39
C GLU A 9 -16.67 -3.01 -2.55
N THR A 10 -17.10 -2.68 -1.32
CA THR A 10 -17.71 -3.65 -0.40
C THR A 10 -19.22 -3.75 -0.50
N LYS A 11 -19.86 -2.79 -1.20
CA LYS A 11 -21.33 -2.64 -1.29
C LYS A 11 -22.01 -2.49 0.07
N VAL A 12 -21.27 -2.03 1.08
CA VAL A 12 -21.77 -1.71 2.42
C VAL A 12 -22.21 -0.25 2.43
N ARG A 13 -23.26 0.06 3.19
CA ARG A 13 -23.78 1.42 3.25
C ARG A 13 -22.77 2.37 3.91
N PRO A 14 -22.68 3.65 3.49
CA PRO A 14 -21.68 4.59 3.98
C PRO A 14 -21.65 4.76 5.51
N ASP A 15 -22.80 4.63 6.16
CA ASP A 15 -22.99 4.68 7.62
C ASP A 15 -22.43 3.46 8.36
N GLU A 16 -22.27 2.32 7.68
CA GLU A 16 -21.78 1.07 8.27
C GLU A 16 -20.27 0.84 8.03
N ILE A 17 -19.62 1.69 7.22
CA ILE A 17 -18.20 1.54 6.84
C ILE A 17 -17.26 1.64 8.04
N GLU A 18 -17.52 2.57 8.96
CA GLU A 18 -16.69 2.72 10.14
C GLU A 18 -16.72 1.45 11.02
N HIS A 19 -17.92 0.91 11.23
CA HIS A 19 -18.09 -0.34 11.96
C HIS A 19 -17.42 -1.54 11.28
N LEU A 20 -17.45 -1.60 9.95
CA LEU A 20 -16.75 -2.62 9.18
C LEU A 20 -15.24 -2.55 9.40
N ILE A 21 -14.66 -1.36 9.30
CA ILE A 21 -13.20 -1.15 9.48
C ILE A 21 -12.81 -1.46 10.93
N MET A 22 -13.59 -1.00 11.92
CA MET A 22 -13.36 -1.32 13.34
C MET A 22 -13.36 -2.83 13.61
N LYS A 23 -14.27 -3.59 12.99
CA LYS A 23 -14.29 -5.06 13.11
C LYS A 23 -13.03 -5.67 12.49
N ALA A 24 -12.62 -5.22 11.31
CA ALA A 24 -11.41 -5.72 10.65
C ALA A 24 -10.13 -5.44 11.47
N LEU A 25 -10.05 -4.27 12.12
CA LEU A 25 -8.98 -3.95 13.07
C LEU A 25 -9.03 -4.83 14.32
N SER A 26 -10.22 -5.01 14.91
CA SER A 26 -10.41 -5.79 16.14
C SER A 26 -10.09 -7.28 15.95
N LEU A 27 -10.41 -7.82 14.77
CA LEU A 27 -10.08 -9.20 14.39
C LEU A 27 -8.62 -9.38 13.96
N GLY A 28 -7.83 -8.30 13.90
CA GLY A 28 -6.44 -8.35 13.48
C GLY A 28 -6.23 -8.64 11.99
N LEU A 29 -7.28 -8.48 11.17
CA LEU A 29 -7.18 -8.61 9.71
C LEU A 29 -6.39 -7.45 9.11
N LEU A 30 -6.51 -6.27 9.73
CA LEU A 30 -5.86 -5.02 9.35
C LEU A 30 -5.17 -4.40 10.57
N ARG A 31 -4.13 -3.61 10.34
CA ARG A 31 -3.61 -2.65 11.34
C ARG A 31 -3.53 -1.27 10.72
N GLY A 32 -3.89 -0.25 11.49
CA GLY A 32 -3.92 1.12 11.01
C GLY A 32 -4.78 2.04 11.88
N THR A 33 -5.14 3.19 11.32
CA THR A 33 -5.95 4.22 11.98
C THR A 33 -7.15 4.62 11.12
N ILE A 34 -8.20 5.12 11.78
CA ILE A 34 -9.39 5.66 11.15
C ILE A 34 -9.43 7.16 11.44
N ASP A 35 -9.58 7.97 10.40
CA ASP A 35 -9.96 9.37 10.49
C ASP A 35 -11.41 9.49 10.01
N GLN A 36 -12.33 9.65 10.97
CA GLN A 36 -13.76 9.75 10.66
C GLN A 36 -14.12 11.12 10.09
N VAL A 37 -13.42 12.19 10.50
CA VAL A 37 -13.71 13.57 10.08
C VAL A 37 -13.40 13.72 8.59
N ASP A 38 -12.23 13.26 8.17
CA ASP A 38 -11.82 13.25 6.77
C ASP A 38 -12.38 12.04 6.00
N LYS A 39 -13.03 11.10 6.69
CA LYS A 39 -13.57 9.84 6.13
C LYS A 39 -12.49 9.02 5.41
N ILE A 40 -11.35 8.86 6.06
CA ILE A 40 -10.18 8.14 5.53
C ILE A 40 -9.78 7.00 6.49
N ALA A 41 -9.54 5.83 5.91
CA ALA A 41 -8.86 4.73 6.57
C ALA A 41 -7.39 4.66 6.12
N CYS A 42 -6.48 4.71 7.08
CA CYS A 42 -5.04 4.53 6.88
C CYS A 42 -4.66 3.10 7.29
N ILE A 43 -4.29 2.26 6.32
CA ILE A 43 -3.91 0.86 6.57
C ILE A 43 -2.40 0.74 6.42
N ASN A 44 -1.73 0.30 7.48
CA ASN A 44 -0.27 0.13 7.52
C ASN A 44 0.13 -1.34 7.35
N TRP A 45 -0.79 -2.27 7.58
CA TRP A 45 -0.54 -3.69 7.45
C TRP A 45 -1.84 -4.46 7.19
N VAL A 46 -1.71 -5.56 6.45
CA VAL A 46 -2.80 -6.49 6.14
C VAL A 46 -2.37 -7.91 6.45
N GLN A 47 -3.30 -8.74 6.93
CA GLN A 47 -3.02 -10.14 7.21
C GLN A 47 -2.62 -10.89 5.93
N PRO A 48 -1.50 -11.64 5.93
CA PRO A 48 -1.13 -12.50 4.82
C PRO A 48 -2.23 -13.52 4.52
N LYS A 49 -2.48 -13.75 3.23
CA LYS A 49 -3.46 -14.72 2.75
C LYS A 49 -2.83 -15.65 1.72
N VAL A 50 -3.50 -16.77 1.45
CA VAL A 50 -3.14 -17.64 0.32
C VAL A 50 -3.28 -16.86 -0.99
N LEU A 51 -2.29 -17.01 -1.87
CA LEU A 51 -2.20 -16.29 -3.14
C LEU A 51 -2.41 -17.25 -4.31
N ASP A 52 -3.05 -16.76 -5.36
CA ASP A 52 -3.10 -17.42 -6.65
C ASP A 52 -1.90 -17.02 -7.54
N LEU A 53 -1.71 -17.74 -8.66
CA LEU A 53 -0.59 -17.50 -9.57
C LEU A 53 -0.60 -16.10 -10.20
N LYS A 54 -1.78 -15.50 -10.44
CA LYS A 54 -1.89 -14.15 -11.00
C LYS A 54 -1.48 -13.10 -9.97
N GLN A 55 -1.86 -13.30 -8.71
CA GLN A 55 -1.45 -12.44 -7.60
C GLN A 55 0.06 -12.50 -7.37
N ILE A 56 0.67 -13.69 -7.46
CA ILE A 56 2.12 -13.85 -7.39
C ILE A 56 2.81 -13.12 -8.54
N ASP A 57 2.27 -13.21 -9.77
CA ASP A 57 2.84 -12.48 -10.91
C ASP A 57 2.77 -10.96 -10.71
N SER A 58 1.67 -10.44 -10.16
CA SER A 58 1.57 -9.01 -9.82
C SER A 58 2.60 -8.60 -8.77
N MET A 59 2.90 -9.46 -7.79
CA MET A 59 3.98 -9.20 -6.83
C MET A 59 5.36 -9.17 -7.50
N ARG A 60 5.62 -10.09 -8.44
CA ARG A 60 6.86 -10.11 -9.23
C ARG A 60 7.05 -8.80 -10.00
N GLN A 61 6.01 -8.34 -10.71
CA GLN A 61 6.05 -7.10 -11.48
C GLN A 61 6.38 -5.89 -10.60
N ARG A 62 5.78 -5.80 -9.40
CA ARG A 62 6.09 -4.71 -8.45
C ARG A 62 7.54 -4.74 -7.96
N LEU A 63 8.12 -5.92 -7.78
CA LEU A 63 9.54 -6.06 -7.41
C LEU A 63 10.45 -5.66 -8.56
N GLU A 64 10.10 -5.98 -9.80
CA GLU A 64 10.85 -5.56 -11.00
C GLU A 64 10.80 -4.04 -11.20
N GLU A 65 9.64 -3.41 -11.00
CA GLU A 65 9.50 -1.95 -11.01
C GLU A 65 10.37 -1.29 -9.95
N TRP A 66 10.38 -1.85 -8.74
CA TRP A 66 11.21 -1.36 -7.65
C TRP A 66 12.71 -1.49 -7.97
N ASP A 67 13.15 -2.65 -8.46
CA ASP A 67 14.54 -2.87 -8.87
C ASP A 67 14.99 -1.89 -9.96
N SER A 68 14.16 -1.70 -10.99
CA SER A 68 14.41 -0.73 -12.06
C SER A 68 14.53 0.71 -11.54
N THR A 69 13.69 1.07 -10.56
CA THR A 69 13.72 2.39 -9.92
C THR A 69 15.01 2.59 -9.13
N VAL A 70 15.45 1.57 -8.38
CA VAL A 70 16.70 1.60 -7.61
C VAL A 70 17.91 1.68 -8.53
N ASN A 71 17.94 0.91 -9.61
CA ASN A 71 19.02 0.96 -10.61
C ASN A 71 19.11 2.34 -11.28
N SER A 72 17.97 2.93 -11.64
CA SER A 72 17.91 4.28 -12.20
C SER A 72 18.43 5.34 -11.23
N LEU A 73 18.08 5.23 -9.95
CA LEU A 73 18.59 6.09 -8.90
C LEU A 73 20.10 5.91 -8.72
N GLY A 74 20.59 4.67 -8.72
CA GLY A 74 22.02 4.36 -8.64
C GLY A 74 22.83 5.01 -9.75
N ASN A 75 22.38 4.85 -11.00
CA ASN A 75 23.01 5.46 -12.17
C ASN A 75 23.02 7.00 -12.08
N TRP A 76 21.94 7.60 -11.58
CA TRP A 76 21.85 9.05 -11.37
C TRP A 76 22.85 9.53 -10.30
N ILE A 77 22.94 8.80 -9.18
CA ILE A 77 23.91 9.10 -8.11
C ILE A 77 25.33 8.99 -8.63
N GLU A 78 25.67 7.96 -9.40
CA GLU A 78 27.00 7.80 -9.99
C GLU A 78 27.34 8.97 -10.92
N PHE A 79 26.42 9.34 -11.81
CA PHE A 79 26.63 10.45 -12.74
C PHE A 79 26.84 11.79 -12.01
N LYS A 80 26.04 12.10 -10.99
CA LYS A 80 26.14 13.35 -10.23
C LYS A 80 27.26 13.36 -9.20
N GLY A 81 27.61 12.20 -8.66
CA GLY A 81 28.63 12.04 -7.64
C GLY A 81 30.05 12.04 -8.19
N LYS A 82 30.25 11.82 -9.50
CA LYS A 82 31.59 11.79 -10.12
C LYS A 82 32.48 12.97 -9.73
N ASP A 83 31.92 14.17 -9.59
CA ASP A 83 32.65 15.38 -9.22
C ASP A 83 33.08 15.43 -7.74
N VAL A 84 32.47 14.61 -6.87
CA VAL A 84 32.71 14.57 -5.42
C VAL A 84 33.55 13.36 -4.99
N TRP A 85 33.38 12.20 -5.65
CA TRP A 85 34.04 10.95 -5.27
C TRP A 85 35.42 10.73 -5.92
N ALA A 86 35.80 11.54 -6.93
CA ALA A 86 37.08 11.42 -7.64
C ALA A 86 38.05 12.59 -7.35
N ALA A 87 38.16 13.01 -6.07
CA ALA A 87 39.18 13.94 -5.58
C ALA A 87 40.34 13.21 -4.90
#